data_AF-A0A0D2P8Y7-F1
#
_entry.id   AF-A0A0D2P8Y7-F1
#
_cell.length_a   1.000
_cell.length_b   1.000
_cell.length_c   1.000
_cell.angle_alpha   90.00
_cell.angle_beta   90.00
_cell.angle_gamma   90.00
#
_symmetry.space_group_name_H-M   'P 1'
#
loop_
_entity.id
_entity.type
_entity.pdbx_description
1 polymer ?
#
loop_
_entity_poly.entity_id
_entity_poly.type
_entity_poly.pdbx_seq_one_letter_code
_entity_poly.pdbx_strand_id
1 'polypeptide(L)' 'ALMRGGILWRLALEHASFQCVLAGPTSVATLQRICWSLADGSQNMWIDDVLDAHEAEAISGVYCVYTGQGTQTSFKSWWP' A
#
# COMPACT_ATOMS: atom_id res chain seq x y z
N ALA A 1 5.53 -6.08 -1.25
CA ALA A 1 5.02 -5.44 0.00
C ALA A 1 4.27 -6.36 0.99
N LEU A 2 3.32 -7.21 0.53
CA LEU A 2 2.42 -7.99 1.42
C LEU A 2 3.09 -9.03 2.35
N MET A 3 4.26 -9.53 1.97
CA MET A 3 5.01 -10.50 2.78
C MET A 3 5.69 -9.92 4.03
N ARG A 4 5.57 -8.60 4.28
CA ARG A 4 6.13 -7.98 5.50
C ARG A 4 5.38 -8.38 6.79
N GLY A 5 4.24 -9.06 6.67
CA GLY A 5 3.48 -9.55 7.81
C GLY A 5 2.67 -8.46 8.52
N GLY A 6 2.25 -8.73 9.75
CA GLY A 6 1.47 -7.78 10.56
C GLY A 6 0.03 -7.62 10.11
N ILE A 7 -0.54 -6.44 10.34
CA ILE A 7 -1.95 -6.17 10.02
C ILE A 7 -2.23 -6.12 8.52
N LEU A 8 -1.31 -5.52 7.74
CA LEU A 8 -1.42 -5.45 6.29
C LEU A 8 -1.59 -6.83 5.65
N TRP A 9 -0.90 -7.84 6.17
CA TRP A 9 -1.05 -9.22 5.72
C TRP A 9 -2.45 -9.79 5.98
N ARG A 10 -3.01 -9.53 7.17
CA ARG A 10 -4.35 -10.00 7.53
C ARG A 10 -5.43 -9.35 6.66
N LEU A 11 -5.33 -8.05 6.44
CA LEU A 11 -6.24 -7.30 5.56
C LEU A 11 -6.12 -7.76 4.11
N ALA A 12 -4.90 -8.00 3.63
CA ALA A 12 -4.69 -8.44 2.25
C ALA A 12 -5.23 -9.83 1.98
N LEU A 13 -5.20 -10.75 2.95
CA LEU A 13 -5.72 -12.11 2.78
C LEU A 13 -7.23 -12.17 2.50
N GLU A 14 -7.99 -11.12 2.84
CA GLU A 14 -9.42 -11.05 2.51
C GLU A 14 -9.65 -10.85 1.00
N HIS A 15 -8.69 -10.25 0.30
CA HIS A 15 -8.82 -9.86 -1.11
C HIS A 15 -7.81 -10.54 -2.05
N ALA A 16 -6.68 -11.00 -1.52
CA ALA A 16 -5.62 -11.67 -2.26
C ALA A 16 -5.40 -13.08 -1.71
N SER A 17 -5.48 -14.08 -2.59
CA SER A 17 -5.19 -15.45 -2.17
C SER A 17 -3.70 -15.60 -1.81
N PHE A 18 -3.41 -16.46 -0.83
CA PHE A 18 -2.05 -16.78 -0.41
C PHE A 18 -1.14 -17.17 -1.60
N GLN A 19 -1.68 -17.96 -2.52
CA GLN A 19 -0.97 -18.41 -3.72
C GLN A 19 -0.64 -17.25 -4.66
N CYS A 20 -1.55 -16.28 -4.83
CA CYS A 20 -1.29 -15.09 -5.62
C CYS A 20 -0.15 -14.25 -5.03
N VAL A 21 -0.05 -14.14 -3.70
CA VAL A 21 1.03 -13.36 -3.07
C VAL A 21 2.38 -14.07 -3.19
N LEU A 22 2.41 -15.40 -3.08
CA LEU A 22 3.65 -16.17 -3.22
C LEU A 22 4.14 -16.36 -4.66
N ALA A 23 3.26 -16.23 -5.65
CA ALA A 23 3.63 -16.34 -7.06
C ALA A 23 4.69 -15.31 -7.48
N GLY A 24 4.84 -14.24 -6.70
CA GLY A 24 5.82 -13.19 -6.95
C GLY A 24 5.50 -12.40 -8.23
N PRO A 25 6.46 -11.59 -8.70
CA PRO A 25 6.27 -10.79 -9.91
C PRO A 25 6.08 -11.67 -11.15
N THR A 26 5.20 -11.24 -12.04
CA THR A 26 4.89 -11.98 -13.28
C THR A 26 6.11 -12.12 -14.19
N SER A 27 6.06 -13.07 -15.13
CA SER A 27 7.11 -13.25 -16.15
C SER A 27 7.36 -11.99 -16.99
N VAL A 28 6.32 -11.17 -17.19
CA VAL A 28 6.41 -9.86 -17.85
C VAL A 28 7.30 -8.89 -17.06
N ALA A 29 7.10 -8.81 -15.75
CA ALA A 29 7.93 -7.98 -14.87
C ALA A 29 9.38 -8.48 -14.79
N THR A 30 9.59 -9.81 -14.73
CA THR A 30 10.93 -10.40 -14.50
C THR A 30 11.76 -10.59 -15.77
N LEU A 31 11.19 -11.17 -16.82
CA LEU A 31 11.88 -11.48 -18.08
C LEU A 31 11.89 -10.30 -19.05
N GLN A 32 10.76 -9.61 -19.18
CA GLN A 32 10.62 -8.51 -20.14
C GLN A 32 11.00 -7.15 -19.54
N ARG A 33 11.18 -7.08 -18.21
CA ARG A 33 11.46 -5.84 -17.46
C ARG A 33 10.40 -4.76 -17.70
N ILE A 34 9.17 -5.19 -17.96
CA ILE A 34 8.02 -4.31 -18.15
C ILE A 34 7.24 -4.29 -16.83
N CYS A 35 7.25 -3.13 -16.18
CA CYS A 35 6.42 -2.85 -15.03
C CYS A 35 5.38 -1.79 -15.39
N TRP A 36 4.23 -1.84 -14.71
CA TRP A 36 3.28 -0.74 -14.76
C TRP A 36 3.85 0.43 -13.96
N SER A 37 3.97 1.59 -14.61
CA SER A 37 4.23 2.85 -13.95
C SER A 37 3.01 3.74 -14.05
N LEU A 38 2.64 4.36 -12.93
CA LEU A 38 1.66 5.44 -12.93
C LEU A 38 2.42 6.75 -13.07
N ALA A 39 2.04 7.55 -14.06
CA ALA A 39 2.55 8.90 -14.25
C ALA A 39 1.44 9.90 -13.89
N ASP A 40 1.66 10.68 -12.85
CA ASP A 40 0.75 11.73 -12.35
C ASP A 40 0.93 13.07 -13.10
N GLY A 41 1.67 13.08 -14.22
CA GLY A 41 2.01 14.32 -14.94
C GLY A 41 3.08 15.15 -14.24
N SER A 42 3.43 14.82 -13.00
CA SER A 42 4.72 15.11 -12.39
C SER A 42 5.80 14.18 -13.00
N GLN A 43 7.09 14.55 -12.96
CA GLN A 43 8.20 13.68 -13.40
C GLN A 43 8.43 12.46 -12.48
N ASN A 44 7.47 12.17 -11.60
CA ASN A 44 7.55 11.07 -10.66
C ASN A 44 7.03 9.79 -11.33
N MET A 45 7.85 8.76 -11.29
CA MET A 45 7.52 7.42 -11.75
C MET A 45 7.37 6.52 -10.53
N TRP A 46 6.16 6.03 -10.30
CA TRP A 46 5.87 5.12 -9.20
C TRP A 46 6.05 3.67 -9.67
N ILE A 47 6.83 2.90 -8.92
CA ILE A 47 7.09 1.47 -9.15
C ILE A 47 6.52 0.72 -7.95
N ASP A 48 5.73 -0.32 -8.19
CA ASP A 48 5.22 -1.20 -7.14
C ASP A 48 6.36 -2.09 -6.60
N ASP A 49 7.10 -1.60 -5.61
CA ASP A 49 8.16 -2.33 -4.93
C ASP A 49 7.82 -2.58 -3.44
N VAL A 50 7.59 -1.50 -2.70
CA VAL A 50 7.39 -1.46 -1.26
C VAL A 50 6.31 -0.44 -0.97
N LEU A 51 5.34 -0.85 -0.14
CA LEU A 51 4.36 0.08 0.38
C LEU A 51 5.05 1.18 1.18
N ASP A 52 4.84 2.43 0.78
CA ASP A 52 5.24 3.58 1.57
C ASP A 52 4.37 3.73 2.83
N ALA A 53 4.73 4.66 3.71
CA ALA A 53 4.02 4.86 4.97
C ALA A 53 2.56 5.30 4.75
N HIS A 54 2.29 6.13 3.75
CA HIS A 54 0.95 6.63 3.44
C HIS A 54 0.08 5.55 2.81
N GLU A 55 0.64 4.73 1.92
CA GLU A 55 -0.04 3.56 1.36
C GLU A 55 -0.39 2.55 2.46
N ALA A 56 0.53 2.32 3.40
CA ALA A 56 0.31 1.43 4.53
C ALA A 56 -0.77 1.96 5.48
N GLU A 57 -0.74 3.26 5.77
CA GLU A 57 -1.77 3.97 6.53
C GLU A 57 -3.13 3.86 5.84
N ALA A 58 -3.20 4.10 4.53
CA ALA A 58 -4.44 4.03 3.75
C ALA A 58 -5.06 2.62 3.77
N ILE A 59 -4.26 1.58 3.52
CA ILE A 59 -4.73 0.18 3.61
C ILE A 59 -5.17 -0.17 5.02
N SER A 60 -4.41 0.28 6.03
CA SER A 60 -4.73 0.07 7.44
C SER A 60 -5.87 0.97 7.94
N GLY A 61 -6.50 1.73 7.04
CA GLY A 61 -7.68 2.50 7.38
C GLY A 61 -7.45 3.74 8.20
N VAL A 62 -6.24 4.27 8.17
CA VAL A 62 -5.87 5.46 8.93
C VAL A 62 -6.46 6.69 8.26
N TYR A 63 -7.11 7.53 9.06
CA TYR A 63 -7.69 8.79 8.64
C TYR A 63 -7.33 9.91 9.61
N CYS A 64 -7.17 11.11 9.06
CA CYS A 64 -6.84 12.32 9.81
C CYS A 64 -8.10 12.99 10.35
N VAL A 65 -8.09 13.35 11.62
CA VAL A 65 -9.19 14.06 12.31
C VAL A 65 -8.68 15.38 12.86
N TYR A 66 -9.39 16.45 12.57
CA TYR A 66 -9.14 17.76 13.17
C TYR A 66 -9.66 17.78 14.60
N THR A 67 -8.79 18.15 15.55
CA THR A 67 -9.11 18.14 16.99
C THR A 67 -9.84 19.40 17.46
N GLY A 68 -9.98 20.40 16.59
CA GLY A 68 -10.56 21.71 16.91
C GLY A 68 -9.62 22.65 17.67
N GLN A 69 -8.39 22.22 17.97
CA GLN A 69 -7.35 23.05 18.61
C GLN A 69 -6.36 23.59 17.57
N GLY A 70 -6.75 24.67 16.88
CA GLY A 70 -5.94 25.27 15.83
C GLY A 70 -5.64 24.29 14.68
N THR A 71 -4.37 24.13 14.33
CA THR A 71 -3.91 23.20 13.27
C THR A 71 -3.65 21.77 13.77
N GLN A 72 -3.97 21.47 15.04
CA GLN A 72 -3.70 20.16 15.61
C GLN A 72 -4.60 19.08 14.99
N THR A 73 -3.96 18.06 14.44
CA THR A 73 -4.59 16.85 13.89
C THR A 73 -4.29 15.62 14.74
N SER A 74 -5.13 14.61 14.62
CA SER A 74 -4.97 13.29 15.23
C SER A 74 -5.25 12.21 14.19
N PHE A 75 -4.40 11.19 14.13
CA PHE A 75 -4.58 10.05 13.24
C PHE A 75 -5.35 8.95 13.98
N LYS A 76 -6.41 8.44 13.35
CA LYS A 76 -7.24 7.34 13.86
C LYS A 76 -7.34 6.24 12.80
N SER A 77 -7.65 5.00 13.20
CA SER A 77 -7.92 3.90 12.26
C SER A 77 -9.33 3.34 12.51
N TRP A 78 -9.98 2.87 11.44
CA TRP A 78 -11.21 2.06 11.56
C TRP A 78 -10.91 0.60 11.94
N TRP A 79 -9.66 0.17 11.81
CA TRP A 79 -9.22 -1.15 12.28
C TRP A 79 -8.92 -1.10 13.79
N PRO A 80 -9.47 -2.02 14.60
CA PRO A 80 -9.45 -1.96 16.07
C PRO A 80 -8.10 -2.20 16.74
#